data_AF-A0A8S9Q1F7-F1
#
_entry.id   AF-A0A8S9Q1F7-F1
#
_cell.length_a   1.000
_cell.length_b   1.000
_cell.length_c   1.000
_cell.angle_alpha   90.00
_cell.angle_beta   90.00
_cell.angle_gamma   90.00
#
_symmetry.space_group_name_H-M   'P 1'
#
loop_
_entity.id
_entity.type
_entity.pdbx_description
1 polymer ?
#
loop_
_entity_poly.entity_id
_entity_poly.type
_entity_poly.pdbx_seq_one_letter_code
_entity_poly.pdbx_strand_id
1 'polypeptide(L)'
;MYIKDLHVGQGFRWAIDNDAWQARVDSLKPVFEEARIDMGKNEIDKEVVEKFDAAYSVPVTAPRPLYLLNGAKDPRCPLGGLVVPLKRAKKAYKKTASPRKFKFVAEKGVGHTVTSFMIKESSDWFDKFLKQGNMTSK
;
A
#
# COMPACT_ATOMS: atom_id res chain seq x y z
N MET A 1 -7.76 4.55 -17.85
CA MET A 1 -6.59 3.92 -17.19
C MET A 1 -7.10 3.27 -15.91
N TYR A 2 -7.43 1.97 -15.96
CA TYR A 2 -7.85 1.22 -14.79
C TYR A 2 -6.63 0.99 -13.92
N ILE A 3 -6.58 1.59 -12.74
CA ILE A 3 -5.55 1.31 -11.73
C ILE A 3 -5.79 -0.14 -11.27
N LYS A 4 -5.07 -1.09 -11.88
CA LYS A 4 -5.19 -2.53 -11.61
C LYS A 4 -4.33 -3.02 -10.44
N ASP A 5 -3.64 -2.10 -9.75
CA ASP A 5 -2.81 -2.41 -8.60
C ASP A 5 -3.33 -1.66 -7.37
N LEU A 6 -4.47 -2.11 -6.82
CA LEU A 6 -4.91 -1.70 -5.48
C LEU A 6 -3.92 -2.33 -4.48
N HIS A 7 -2.76 -1.70 -4.28
CA HIS A 7 -1.90 -2.08 -3.17
C HIS A 7 -2.64 -1.70 -1.89
N VAL A 8 -3.09 -2.71 -1.16
CA VAL A 8 -3.68 -2.53 0.16
C VAL A 8 -2.57 -2.02 1.07
N GLY A 9 -2.44 -0.70 1.15
CA GLY A 9 -1.43 -0.02 1.97
C GLY A 9 -1.71 -0.12 3.47
N GLN A 10 -2.34 -1.19 3.94
CA GLN A 10 -2.75 -1.31 5.33
C GLN A 10 -1.96 -2.45 5.99
N GLY A 11 -1.34 -2.15 7.13
CA GLY A 11 -0.69 -3.15 7.96
C GLY A 11 -1.72 -3.98 8.69
N PHE A 12 -2.10 -5.12 8.11
CA PHE A 12 -3.11 -6.00 8.69
C PHE A 12 -2.69 -6.60 10.03
N ARG A 13 -1.38 -6.85 10.26
CA ARG A 13 -0.85 -7.22 11.58
C ARG A 13 -1.10 -6.15 12.64
N TRP A 14 -1.05 -4.87 12.28
CA TRP A 14 -1.41 -3.82 13.23
C TRP A 14 -2.91 -3.85 13.54
N ALA A 15 -3.77 -4.09 12.52
CA ALA A 15 -5.21 -4.15 12.69
C ALA A 15 -5.66 -5.33 13.57
N ILE A 16 -5.29 -6.56 13.20
CA ILE A 16 -4.52 -7.45 14.07
C ILE A 16 -4.54 -7.22 15.58
N ASP A 17 -3.40 -6.69 16.02
CA ASP A 17 -3.00 -6.43 17.39
C ASP A 17 -3.89 -5.38 18.09
N ASN A 18 -4.65 -4.57 17.34
CA ASN A 18 -5.54 -3.53 17.85
C ASN A 18 -7.03 -3.89 17.71
N ASP A 19 -7.35 -5.14 17.39
CA ASP A 19 -8.71 -5.66 17.15
C ASP A 19 -9.57 -4.79 16.21
N ALA A 20 -8.94 -4.27 15.17
CA ALA A 20 -9.52 -3.34 14.20
C ALA A 20 -9.61 -3.94 12.78
N TRP A 21 -9.51 -5.26 12.65
CA TRP A 21 -9.40 -5.97 11.37
C TRP A 21 -10.74 -6.28 10.71
N GLN A 22 -11.82 -6.39 11.49
CA GLN A 22 -13.17 -6.74 11.04
C GLN A 22 -13.69 -5.72 10.02
N ALA A 23 -13.60 -4.42 10.34
CA ALA A 23 -13.97 -3.35 9.42
C ALA A 23 -13.15 -3.36 8.11
N ARG A 24 -11.97 -4.00 8.10
CA ARG A 24 -11.12 -4.14 6.91
C ARG A 24 -11.54 -5.34 6.08
N VAL A 25 -11.86 -6.45 6.72
CA VAL A 25 -12.48 -7.60 6.08
C VAL A 25 -13.75 -7.16 5.38
N ASP A 26 -14.62 -6.40 6.05
CA ASP A 26 -15.88 -5.94 5.46
C ASP A 26 -15.68 -5.08 4.21
N SER A 27 -14.60 -4.30 4.15
CA SER A 27 -14.29 -3.42 3.02
C SER A 27 -13.77 -4.17 1.78
N LEU A 28 -13.23 -5.37 1.94
CA LEU A 28 -12.66 -6.21 0.88
C LEU A 28 -13.12 -7.66 0.99
N LYS A 29 -14.36 -7.86 1.47
CA LYS A 29 -14.86 -9.18 1.87
C LYS A 29 -14.65 -10.26 0.80
N PRO A 30 -14.91 -10.02 -0.50
CA PRO A 30 -14.67 -11.03 -1.53
C PRO A 30 -13.24 -11.57 -1.55
N VAL A 31 -12.23 -10.73 -1.29
CA VAL A 31 -10.81 -11.15 -1.27
C VAL A 31 -10.55 -12.12 -0.11
N PHE A 32 -11.10 -11.82 1.07
CA PHE A 32 -10.91 -12.65 2.25
C PHE A 32 -11.75 -13.94 2.21
N GLU A 33 -12.91 -13.91 1.54
CA GLU A 33 -13.72 -15.11 1.30
C GLU A 33 -12.97 -16.11 0.40
N GLU A 34 -12.39 -15.66 -0.72
CA GLU A 34 -11.55 -16.53 -1.56
C GLU A 34 -10.32 -17.03 -0.79
N ALA A 35 -9.67 -16.14 -0.03
CA ALA A 35 -8.48 -16.51 0.73
C ALA A 35 -8.75 -17.59 1.79
N ARG A 36 -9.88 -17.53 2.49
CA ARG A 36 -10.22 -18.61 3.45
C ARG A 36 -10.48 -19.94 2.73
N ILE A 37 -11.08 -19.92 1.53
CA ILE A 37 -11.34 -21.12 0.72
C ILE A 37 -10.01 -21.75 0.30
N ASP A 38 -9.10 -20.95 -0.26
CA ASP A 38 -7.75 -21.39 -0.65
C ASP A 38 -6.94 -21.95 0.54
N MET A 39 -7.20 -21.43 1.74
CA MET A 39 -6.58 -21.90 2.98
C MET A 39 -7.29 -23.09 3.62
N GLY A 40 -8.38 -23.60 3.03
CA GLY A 40 -9.17 -24.70 3.58
C GLY A 40 -9.92 -24.36 4.88
N LYS A 41 -10.25 -23.08 5.07
CA LYS A 41 -10.91 -22.55 6.27
C LYS A 41 -12.38 -22.26 6.05
N ASN A 42 -13.17 -22.56 7.07
CA ASN A 42 -14.61 -22.33 7.08
C ASN A 42 -14.97 -20.87 7.36
N GLU A 43 -14.10 -20.11 8.03
CA GLU A 43 -14.33 -18.72 8.43
C GLU A 43 -13.12 -17.82 8.13
N ILE A 44 -13.38 -16.52 8.03
CA ILE A 44 -12.32 -15.51 7.93
C ILE A 44 -11.81 -15.24 9.34
N ASP A 45 -10.60 -15.69 9.62
CA ASP A 45 -9.93 -15.45 10.90
C ASP A 45 -8.68 -14.56 10.75
N LYS A 46 -8.02 -14.29 11.88
CA LYS A 46 -6.81 -13.45 11.93
C LYS A 46 -5.68 -13.99 11.06
N GLU A 47 -5.58 -15.31 10.87
CA GLU A 47 -4.52 -15.89 10.02
C GLU A 47 -4.80 -15.66 8.54
N VAL A 48 -6.07 -15.77 8.11
CA VAL A 48 -6.48 -15.42 6.73
C VAL A 48 -6.14 -13.95 6.45
N VAL A 49 -6.42 -13.07 7.41
CA VAL A 49 -6.17 -11.63 7.29
C VAL A 49 -4.68 -11.31 7.25
N GLU A 50 -3.86 -12.03 8.00
CA GLU A 50 -2.41 -11.80 8.05
C GLU A 50 -1.71 -12.00 6.70
N LYS A 51 -2.22 -12.89 5.84
CA LYS A 51 -1.61 -13.17 4.52
C LYS A 51 -1.53 -11.94 3.61
N PHE A 52 -2.37 -10.93 3.83
CA PHE A 52 -2.47 -9.75 2.97
C PHE A 52 -1.70 -8.53 3.49
N ASP A 53 -0.85 -8.70 4.50
CA ASP A 53 -0.15 -7.58 5.15
C ASP A 53 0.76 -6.78 4.19
N ALA A 54 0.57 -5.46 4.17
CA ALA A 54 1.43 -4.48 3.50
C ALA A 54 2.92 -4.67 3.82
N ALA A 55 3.26 -5.24 4.98
CA ALA A 55 4.62 -5.54 5.38
C ALA A 55 5.32 -6.57 4.46
N TYR A 56 4.56 -7.35 3.70
CA TYR A 56 5.08 -8.30 2.72
C TYR A 56 4.86 -7.82 1.27
N SER A 57 3.73 -7.17 0.98
CA SER A 57 3.40 -6.74 -0.39
C SER A 57 4.08 -5.44 -0.84
N VAL A 58 4.29 -4.47 0.05
CA VAL A 58 4.95 -3.19 -0.33
C VAL A 58 6.43 -3.38 -0.70
N PRO A 59 7.24 -4.18 0.01
CA PRO A 59 8.65 -4.36 -0.33
C PRO A 59 8.89 -5.05 -1.69
N VAL A 60 7.98 -5.93 -2.13
CA VAL A 60 8.14 -6.67 -3.40
C VAL A 60 7.93 -5.80 -4.63
N THR A 61 7.41 -4.58 -4.48
CA THR A 61 7.32 -3.61 -5.57
C THR A 61 8.69 -3.11 -6.03
N ALA A 62 9.72 -3.18 -5.17
CA ALA A 62 11.09 -2.82 -5.55
C ALA A 62 11.58 -3.69 -6.74
N PRO A 63 12.28 -3.11 -7.74
CA PRO A 63 12.76 -1.73 -7.82
C PRO A 63 11.80 -0.75 -8.55
N ARG A 64 10.57 -1.16 -8.88
CA ARG A 64 9.62 -0.32 -9.64
C ARG A 64 9.26 0.94 -8.82
N PRO A 65 9.05 2.09 -9.46
CA PRO A 65 8.62 3.31 -8.75
C PRO A 65 7.33 3.10 -7.96
N LEU A 66 7.35 3.41 -6.66
CA LEU A 66 6.19 3.36 -5.77
C LEU A 66 6.10 4.63 -4.93
N TYR A 67 4.92 5.24 -4.93
CA TYR A 67 4.59 6.36 -4.06
C TYR A 67 3.34 6.02 -3.25
N LEU A 68 3.49 5.93 -1.93
CA LEU A 68 2.39 5.79 -0.98
C LEU A 68 1.96 7.18 -0.47
N LEU A 69 0.73 7.57 -0.79
CA LEU A 69 0.07 8.80 -0.31
C LEU A 69 -1.03 8.42 0.68
N ASN A 70 -1.12 9.11 1.82
CA ASN A 70 -2.11 8.83 2.84
C ASN A 70 -2.61 10.09 3.56
N GLY A 71 -3.81 10.07 4.13
CA GLY A 71 -4.26 11.07 5.09
C GLY A 71 -3.68 10.77 6.48
N ALA A 72 -3.09 11.75 7.16
CA ALA A 72 -2.51 11.53 8.49
C ALA A 72 -3.55 11.21 9.57
N LYS A 73 -4.82 11.53 9.33
CA LYS A 73 -5.97 11.24 10.20
C LYS A 73 -6.89 10.17 9.59
N ASP A 74 -6.47 9.43 8.56
CA ASP A 74 -7.31 8.40 7.95
C ASP A 74 -7.54 7.24 8.95
N PRO A 75 -8.77 7.03 9.46
CA PRO A 75 -9.05 5.93 10.39
C PRO A 75 -9.01 4.57 9.70
N ARG A 76 -9.11 4.52 8.36
CA ARG A 76 -9.00 3.31 7.56
C ARG A 76 -7.55 2.92 7.31
N CYS A 77 -6.63 3.88 7.22
CA CYS A 77 -5.21 3.62 7.03
C CYS A 77 -4.37 4.35 8.10
N PRO A 78 -4.42 3.90 9.36
CA PRO A 78 -3.71 4.57 10.44
C PRO A 78 -2.20 4.49 10.24
N LEU A 79 -1.50 5.60 10.53
CA LEU A 79 -0.04 5.68 10.36
C LEU A 79 0.72 4.62 11.16
N GLY A 80 0.19 4.18 12.31
CA GLY A 80 0.75 3.08 13.10
C GLY A 80 0.89 1.78 12.30
N GLY A 81 -0.11 1.46 11.46
CA GLY A 81 -0.09 0.30 10.58
C GLY A 81 0.90 0.42 9.40
N LEU A 82 1.45 1.61 9.14
CA LEU A 82 2.40 1.84 8.05
C LEU A 82 3.86 1.75 8.50
N VAL A 83 4.16 1.80 9.80
CA VAL A 83 5.55 1.84 10.31
C VAL A 83 6.39 0.66 9.79
N VAL A 84 5.88 -0.56 9.94
CA VAL A 84 6.59 -1.79 9.53
C VAL A 84 6.70 -1.90 7.99
N PRO A 85 5.61 -1.75 7.22
CA PRO A 85 5.68 -1.73 5.75
C PRO A 85 6.68 -0.71 5.20
N LEU A 86 6.63 0.54 5.68
CA LEU A 86 7.52 1.61 5.23
C LEU A 86 8.99 1.30 5.55
N LYS A 87 9.29 0.73 6.72
CA LYS A 87 10.65 0.32 7.10
C LYS A 87 11.17 -0.78 6.16
N ARG A 88 10.36 -1.81 5.89
CA ARG A 88 10.74 -2.93 5.01
C ARG A 88 10.90 -2.47 3.55
N ALA A 89 10.00 -1.63 3.06
CA ALA A 89 10.08 -1.06 1.73
C ALA A 89 11.37 -0.23 1.56
N LYS A 90 11.66 0.70 2.47
CA LYS A 90 12.93 1.46 2.46
C LYS A 90 14.16 0.55 2.41
N LYS A 91 14.15 -0.58 3.13
CA LYS A 91 15.24 -1.57 3.08
C LYS A 91 15.33 -2.25 1.72
N ALA A 92 14.21 -2.68 1.13
CA ALA A 92 14.17 -3.34 -0.19
C ALA A 92 14.70 -2.41 -1.29
N TYR A 93 14.22 -1.17 -1.37
CA TYR A 93 14.68 -0.20 -2.38
C TYR A 93 16.15 0.20 -2.22
N LYS A 94 16.69 0.20 -0.99
CA LYS A 94 18.14 0.34 -0.78
C LYS A 94 18.91 -0.85 -1.35
N LYS A 95 18.45 -2.09 -1.12
CA LYS A 95 19.09 -3.31 -1.62
C LYS A 95 19.12 -3.37 -3.15
N THR A 96 18.10 -2.84 -3.81
CA THR A 96 18.03 -2.79 -5.28
C THR A 96 18.67 -1.52 -5.88
N ALA A 97 19.47 -0.79 -5.10
CA ALA A 97 20.11 0.48 -5.51
C ALA A 97 19.14 1.53 -6.09
N SER A 98 17.87 1.50 -5.68
CA SER A 98 16.81 2.38 -6.20
C SER A 98 16.10 3.21 -5.12
N PRO A 99 16.79 3.77 -4.10
CA PRO A 99 16.14 4.45 -2.98
C PRO A 99 15.26 5.64 -3.40
N ARG A 100 15.56 6.28 -4.55
CA ARG A 100 14.78 7.41 -5.09
C ARG A 100 13.46 6.99 -5.76
N LYS A 101 13.24 5.69 -5.97
CA LYS A 101 12.02 5.11 -6.57
C LYS A 101 10.99 4.73 -5.50
N PHE A 102 11.21 5.06 -4.24
CA PHE A 102 10.23 4.90 -3.17
C PHE A 102 9.99 6.23 -2.45
N LYS A 103 8.73 6.63 -2.31
CA LYS A 103 8.32 7.82 -1.57
C LYS A 103 7.09 7.51 -0.72
N PHE A 104 7.00 8.17 0.44
CA PHE A 104 5.81 8.14 1.30
C PHE A 104 5.52 9.54 1.82
N VAL A 105 4.26 9.95 1.80
CA VAL A 105 3.77 11.20 2.40
C VAL A 105 2.43 10.94 3.09
N ALA A 106 2.28 11.53 4.28
CA ALA A 106 1.02 11.62 5.00
C ALA A 106 0.58 13.09 5.11
N GLU A 107 -0.58 13.44 4.54
CA GLU A 107 -1.08 14.81 4.55
C GLU A 107 -1.72 15.15 5.91
N LYS A 108 -1.23 16.22 6.55
CA LYS A 108 -1.69 16.64 7.88
C LYS A 108 -3.16 17.05 7.85
N GLY A 109 -3.93 16.59 8.84
CA GLY A 109 -5.34 16.99 8.99
C GLY A 109 -6.33 16.26 8.08
N VAL A 110 -5.86 15.45 7.14
CA VAL A 110 -6.69 14.76 6.15
C VAL A 110 -7.08 13.37 6.63
N GLY A 111 -8.38 13.05 6.55
CA GLY A 111 -8.96 11.75 6.82
C GLY A 111 -8.96 10.83 5.59
N HIS A 112 -10.00 10.02 5.42
CA HIS A 112 -10.14 9.12 4.28
C HIS A 112 -10.66 9.87 3.03
N THR A 113 -9.79 10.64 2.38
CA THR A 113 -10.17 11.47 1.21
C THR A 113 -8.97 11.71 0.30
N VAL A 114 -9.21 11.79 -1.01
CA VAL A 114 -8.21 12.20 -2.01
C VAL A 114 -8.25 13.71 -2.15
N THR A 115 -7.10 14.38 -1.98
CA THR A 115 -6.98 15.84 -2.06
C THR A 115 -6.35 16.30 -3.38
N SER A 116 -6.47 17.60 -3.68
CA SER A 116 -5.76 18.23 -4.80
C SER A 116 -4.24 18.10 -4.68
N PHE A 117 -3.70 18.14 -3.46
CA PHE A 117 -2.29 17.88 -3.18
C PHE A 117 -1.90 16.45 -3.61
N MET A 118 -2.65 15.44 -3.20
CA MET A 118 -2.37 14.04 -3.56
C MET A 118 -2.47 13.80 -5.07
N ILE A 119 -3.42 14.46 -5.75
CA ILE A 119 -3.55 14.41 -7.21
C ILE A 119 -2.28 14.98 -7.85
N LYS A 120 -1.86 16.17 -7.44
CA LYS A 120 -0.65 16.82 -7.98
C LYS A 120 0.60 15.96 -7.75
N GLU A 121 0.79 15.46 -6.52
CA GLU A 121 1.94 14.61 -6.16
C GLU A 121 1.97 13.30 -6.97
N SER A 122 0.81 12.71 -7.25
CA SER A 122 0.71 11.51 -8.09
C SER A 122 1.07 11.82 -9.55
N SER A 123 0.52 12.92 -10.11
CA SER A 123 0.83 13.38 -11.46
C SER A 123 2.32 13.66 -11.64
N ASP A 124 2.95 14.40 -10.72
CA ASP A 124 4.38 14.70 -10.75
C ASP A 124 5.24 13.42 -10.68
N TRP A 125 4.77 12.42 -9.92
CA TRP A 125 5.45 11.12 -9.82
C TRP A 125 5.37 10.31 -11.12
N PHE A 126 4.19 10.28 -11.76
CA PHE A 126 4.04 9.67 -13.07
C PHE A 126 4.87 10.39 -14.12
N ASP A 127 4.89 11.72 -14.11
CA ASP A 127 5.73 12.50 -15.01
C ASP A 127 7.22 12.17 -14.86
N LYS A 128 7.67 11.92 -13.65
CA LYS A 128 9.08 11.58 -13.39
C LYS A 128 9.47 10.18 -13.88
N PHE A 129 8.55 9.22 -13.84
CA PHE A 129 8.89 7.79 -13.99
C PHE A 129 8.20 7.06 -15.13
N LEU A 130 7.10 7.61 -15.65
CA LEU A 130 6.27 7.01 -16.71
C LEU A 130 6.17 7.89 -17.95
N LYS A 131 6.54 9.18 -17.92
CA LYS A 131 6.70 9.94 -19.17
C LYS A 131 7.77 9.23 -20.01
N GLN A 132 7.38 8.83 -21.22
CA GLN A 132 8.33 8.38 -22.22
C GLN A 132 9.20 9.56 -22.62
N GLY A 133 10.41 9.63 -22.08
CA GLY A 133 11.43 10.59 -22.48
C GLY A 133 12.41 9.92 -23.43
N ASN A 134 12.20 10.13 -24.74
CA ASN A 134 13.15 9.88 -25.83
C ASN A 134 13.63 8.42 -26.02
N MET A 135 12.85 7.63 -26.77
CA MET A 135 13.48 6.69 -27.71
C MET A 135 14.23 7.50 -28.77
N THR A 136 15.41 8.02 -28.45
CA THR A 136 16.42 8.29 -29.48
C THR A 136 17.00 6.94 -29.89
N SER A 137 16.30 6.26 -30.79
CA SER A 137 16.95 5.26 -31.64
C SER A 137 17.84 6.00 -32.63
N LYS A 138 19.15 5.88 -32.41
CA LYS A 138 20.18 5.95 -33.44
C LYS A 138 19.94 4.88 -34.50
#